data_AF-A0A2A5XUY1-F1
#
_entry.id   AF-A0A2A5XUY1-F1
#
_cell.length_a   1.000
_cell.length_b   1.000
_cell.length_c   1.000
_cell.angle_alpha   90.00
_cell.angle_beta   90.00
_cell.angle_gamma   90.00
#
_symmetry.space_group_name_H-M   'P 1'
#
loop_
_entity.id
_entity.type
_entity.pdbx_description
1 polymer ?
#
loop_
_entity_poly.entity_id
_entity_poly.type
_entity_poly.pdbx_seq_one_letter_code
_entity_poly.pdbx_strand_id
1 'polypeptide(L)' 'LGFRKIVLKNKKMLCYFISDQNNQFFKQKTFIRIMQNISKINGCKIKEFEKNGLKNLYVILDKIDSIEKALNSLNRL' A
#
# COMPACT_ATOMS: atom_id res chain seq x y z
N LEU A 1 7.93 -4.07 -3.77
CA LEU A 1 6.59 -3.69 -3.25
C LEU A 1 5.71 -2.92 -4.26
N GLY A 2 6.27 -2.19 -5.24
CA GLY A 2 5.46 -1.55 -6.31
C GLY A 2 4.72 -0.27 -5.90
N PHE A 3 5.15 0.36 -4.80
CA PHE A 3 4.64 1.66 -4.38
C PHE A 3 5.31 2.78 -5.17
N ARG A 4 4.51 3.73 -5.68
CA ARG A 4 5.01 4.98 -6.30
C ARG A 4 5.22 6.10 -5.28
N LYS A 5 4.48 6.06 -4.17
CA LYS A 5 4.50 7.11 -3.15
C LYS A 5 4.14 6.53 -1.80
N ILE A 6 4.87 6.92 -0.76
CA ILE A 6 4.54 6.60 0.64
C ILE A 6 4.37 7.93 1.40
N VAL A 7 3.34 8.03 2.22
CA VAL A 7 3.01 9.23 3.00
C VAL A 7 2.78 8.84 4.45
N LEU A 8 3.53 9.45 5.36
CA LEU A 8 3.29 9.36 6.79
C LEU A 8 2.51 10.59 7.23
N LYS A 9 1.30 10.39 7.76
CA LYS A 9 0.46 11.48 8.30
C LYS A 9 -0.50 10.96 9.35
N ASN A 10 -0.79 11.78 10.36
CA ASN A 10 -1.81 11.51 11.38
C ASN A 10 -1.70 10.10 12.01
N LYS A 11 -0.47 9.67 12.35
CA LYS A 11 -0.16 8.33 12.87
C LYS A 11 -0.56 7.17 11.93
N LYS A 12 -0.55 7.42 10.62
CA LYS A 12 -0.85 6.45 9.57
C LYS A 12 0.20 6.49 8.48
N MET A 13 0.45 5.34 7.87
CA MET A 13 1.23 5.20 6.65
C MET A 13 0.32 4.88 5.48
N LEU A 14 0.39 5.70 4.43
CA LEU A 14 -0.34 5.51 3.19
C LEU A 14 0.64 5.14 2.09
N CYS A 15 0.52 3.94 1.53
CA CYS A 15 1.36 3.44 0.44
C CYS A 15 0.54 3.38 -0.85
N TYR A 16 0.84 4.26 -1.79
CA TYR A 16 0.17 4.35 -3.07
C TYR A 16 0.89 3.47 -4.09
N PHE A 17 0.14 2.57 -4.73
CA PHE A 17 0.65 1.81 -5.87
C PHE A 17 0.74 2.70 -7.12
N ILE A 18 1.41 2.17 -8.14
CA ILE A 18 1.43 2.74 -9.49
C ILE A 18 0.01 3.00 -10.01
N SER A 19 -0.18 4.13 -10.69
CA SER A 19 -1.48 4.59 -11.18
C SER A 19 -1.78 4.04 -12.58
N ASP A 20 -1.91 2.72 -12.68
CA ASP A 20 -2.41 2.05 -13.89
C ASP A 20 -2.73 0.58 -13.57
N GLN A 21 -4.01 0.24 -13.41
CA GLN A 21 -4.42 -1.15 -13.14
C GLN A 21 -4.10 -2.11 -14.28
N ASN A 22 -3.85 -1.62 -15.51
CA ASN A 22 -3.42 -2.46 -16.63
C ASN A 22 -1.94 -2.81 -16.58
N ASN A 23 -1.19 -2.17 -15.68
CA ASN A 23 0.22 -2.46 -15.52
C ASN A 23 0.44 -3.92 -15.12
N GLN A 24 1.40 -4.56 -15.78
CA GLN A 24 1.73 -5.97 -15.58
C GLN A 24 2.04 -6.30 -14.12
N PHE A 25 2.51 -5.33 -13.33
CA PHE A 25 2.75 -5.46 -11.90
C PHE A 25 1.56 -6.08 -11.13
N PHE A 26 0.32 -5.66 -11.41
CA PHE A 26 -0.87 -6.16 -10.73
C PHE A 26 -1.17 -7.64 -11.04
N LYS A 27 -0.63 -8.18 -12.13
CA LYS A 27 -0.74 -9.59 -12.53
C LYS A 27 0.42 -10.45 -11.99
N GLN A 28 1.45 -9.86 -11.40
CA GLN A 28 2.61 -10.61 -10.90
C GLN A 28 2.29 -11.32 -9.60
N LYS A 29 2.89 -12.51 -9.41
CA LYS A 29 2.82 -13.27 -8.14
C LYS A 29 3.26 -12.45 -6.94
N THR A 30 4.19 -11.51 -7.15
CA THR A 30 4.66 -10.56 -6.13
C THR A 30 3.52 -9.71 -5.57
N PHE A 31 2.65 -9.18 -6.43
CA PHE A 31 1.51 -8.37 -5.99
C PHE A 31 0.52 -9.20 -5.19
N ILE A 32 0.21 -10.42 -5.65
CA ILE A 32 -0.67 -11.36 -4.94
C ILE A 32 -0.12 -11.64 -3.53
N ARG A 33 1.18 -11.88 -3.40
CA ARG A 33 1.84 -12.11 -2.10
C ARG A 33 1.72 -10.89 -1.18
N ILE A 34 1.90 -9.69 -1.71
CA ILE A 34 1.73 -8.44 -0.93
C ILE A 34 0.28 -8.31 -0.46
N MET A 35 -0.70 -8.57 -1.32
CA MET A 35 -2.12 -8.53 -0.93
C MET A 35 -2.45 -9.56 0.17
N GLN A 36 -1.87 -10.75 0.09
CA GLN A 36 -1.99 -11.79 1.13
C GLN A 36 -1.30 -11.40 2.45
N ASN A 37 -0.20 -10.65 2.41
CA ASN A 37 0.45 -10.15 3.61
C ASN A 37 -0.36 -9.03 4.25
N ILE A 38 -0.90 -8.11 3.44
CA ILE A 38 -1.78 -7.02 3.90
C ILE A 38 -3.01 -7.56 4.63
N SER A 39 -3.67 -8.59 4.09
CA SER A 39 -4.87 -9.16 4.71
C SER A 39 -4.61 -9.79 6.09
N LYS A 40 -3.37 -10.16 6.40
CA LYS A 40 -2.95 -10.70 7.70
C LYS A 40 -2.57 -9.64 8.73
N ILE A 41 -2.37 -8.39 8.30
CA ILE A 41 -1.93 -7.30 9.20
C ILE A 41 -3.16 -6.60 9.78
N ASN A 42 -3.35 -6.72 11.09
CA ASN A 42 -4.39 -6.00 11.80
C ASN A 42 -4.19 -4.48 11.70
N GLY A 43 -5.22 -3.76 11.28
CA GLY A 43 -5.15 -2.30 11.08
C GLY A 43 -4.55 -1.88 9.73
N CYS A 44 -4.37 -2.83 8.80
CA CYS A 44 -4.06 -2.54 7.40
C CYS A 44 -5.35 -2.54 6.57
N LYS A 45 -5.54 -1.53 5.72
CA LYS A 45 -6.73 -1.38 4.87
C LYS A 45 -6.32 -1.06 3.44
N ILE A 46 -6.92 -1.76 2.48
CA ILE A 46 -6.78 -1.44 1.06
C ILE A 46 -7.89 -0.45 0.68
N LYS A 47 -7.56 0.56 -0.10
CA LYS A 47 -8.52 1.53 -0.61
C LYS A 47 -8.28 1.81 -2.09
N GLU A 48 -9.37 2.00 -2.79
CA GLU A 48 -9.40 2.44 -4.18
C GLU A 48 -10.06 3.82 -4.26
N PHE A 49 -9.56 4.65 -5.16
CA PHE A 49 -10.20 5.91 -5.53
C PHE A 49 -9.91 6.24 -6.98
N GLU A 50 -10.78 7.01 -7.61
CA GLU A 50 -10.56 7.54 -8.95
C GLU A 50 -10.13 9.00 -8.86
N LYS A 51 -9.12 9.38 -9.65
CA LYS A 51 -8.71 10.77 -9.81
C LYS A 51 -8.31 11.00 -11.26
N ASN A 52 -8.94 11.97 -11.90
CA ASN A 52 -8.71 12.35 -13.30
C ASN A 52 -8.86 11.16 -14.27
N GLY A 53 -9.89 10.31 -14.08
CA GLY A 53 -10.12 9.12 -14.91
C GLY A 53 -9.17 7.94 -14.63
N LEU A 54 -8.23 8.09 -13.69
CA LEU A 54 -7.29 7.03 -13.32
C LEU A 54 -7.70 6.38 -12.00
N LYS A 55 -7.84 5.05 -12.02
CA LYS A 55 -8.02 4.23 -10.81
C LYS A 55 -6.71 4.16 -10.04
N ASN A 56 -6.77 4.55 -8.77
CA ASN A 56 -5.63 4.55 -7.86
C ASN A 56 -5.88 3.58 -6.71
N LEU A 57 -4.92 2.69 -6.48
CA LEU A 57 -4.91 1.77 -5.36
C LEU A 57 -3.91 2.25 -4.30
N TYR A 58 -4.30 2.21 -3.04
CA TYR A 58 -3.40 2.50 -1.93
C TYR A 58 -3.75 1.70 -0.69
N VAL A 59 -2.77 1.56 0.19
CA VAL A 59 -2.87 0.83 1.45
C VAL A 59 -2.69 1.81 2.59
N ILE A 60 -3.50 1.68 3.63
CA ILE A 60 -3.39 2.45 4.86
C ILE A 60 -3.00 1.49 5.98
N LEU A 61 -1.91 1.81 6.68
CA LEU A 61 -1.54 1.18 7.93
C LEU A 61 -1.74 2.17 9.07
N ASP A 62 -2.54 1.77 10.05
CA ASP A 62 -2.76 2.55 11.27
C ASP A 62 -1.60 2.37 12.27
N LYS A 63 -1.49 3.28 13.26
CA LYS A 63 -0.52 3.25 14.36
C LYS A 63 0.96 3.35 13.93
N ILE A 64 1.24 4.05 12.83
CA ILE A 64 2.59 4.36 12.37
C ILE A 64 2.92 5.82 12.71
N ASP A 65 3.65 6.03 13.80
CA ASP A 65 4.05 7.33 14.33
C ASP A 65 5.55 7.63 14.19
N SER A 66 6.35 6.66 13.74
CA SER A 66 7.79 6.80 13.48
C SER A 66 8.20 6.19 12.14
N ILE A 67 9.32 6.67 11.60
CA ILE A 67 9.93 6.12 10.38
C ILE A 67 10.36 4.67 10.61
N GLU A 68 10.89 4.35 11.78
CA GLU A 68 11.31 2.99 12.12
C GLU A 68 10.13 1.99 12.08
N LYS A 69 8.98 2.36 12.66
CA LYS A 69 7.76 1.53 12.57
C LYS A 69 7.30 1.39 11.12
N ALA A 70 7.38 2.46 10.33
CA ALA A 70 7.05 2.42 8.91
C ALA A 70 7.91 1.40 8.15
N LEU A 71 9.24 1.45 8.34
CA LEU A 71 10.19 0.53 7.71
C LEU A 71 9.92 -0.92 8.14
N ASN A 72 9.71 -1.15 9.44
CA ASN A 72 9.37 -2.47 9.96
C ASN A 72 8.07 -3.02 9.36
N SER A 73 7.06 -2.17 9.15
CA SER A 73 5.84 -2.58 8.46
C SER A 73 6.08 -2.92 6.99
N LEU A 74 6.88 -2.12 6.27
CA LEU A 74 7.20 -2.39 4.86
C LEU A 74 7.95 -3.70 4.66
N ASN A 75 8.84 -4.07 5.59
CA ASN A 75 9.57 -5.33 5.54
C ASN A 75 8.68 -6.58 5.74
N ARG A 76 7.48 -6.40 6.30
CA ARG A 76 6.50 -7.49 6.51
C ARG A 76 5.54 -7.67 5.32
N LEU A 77 5.53 -6.72 4.37
CA LEU A 77 4.65 -6.71 3.20
C LEU A 77 5.20 -7.57 2.05
#